data_AF-A0A4Q1RKZ5-F1
#
_entry.id   AF-A0A4Q1RKZ5-F1
#
_cell.length_a   1.000
_cell.length_b   1.000
_cell.length_c   1.000
_cell.angle_alpha   90.00
_cell.angle_beta   90.00
_cell.angle_gamma   90.00
#
_symmetry.space_group_name_H-M   'P 1'
#
loop_
_entity.id
_entity.type
_entity.pdbx_description
1 polymer ?
#
loop_
_entity_poly.entity_id
_entity_poly.type
_entity_poly.pdbx_seq_one_letter_code
_entity_poly.pdbx_strand_id
1 'polypeptide(L)'
;MKWFNEYYGAYLFGIYLLLNVLDWLTGWYKARVKKEANSKSGMKGIVKKVGYWVILLIAFLIPYMFQRLGKDLLGVDLGYLSALGWFTLANLLINEIRSILENLVACGYRVPEILKRGLEITEKVINETEK
;
A
#
# COMPACT_ATOMS: atom_id res chain seq x y z
N MET A 1 12.65 -1.90 -23.76
CA MET A 1 11.76 -0.99 -22.99
C MET A 1 12.44 -0.69 -21.65
N LYS A 2 13.24 0.39 -21.55
CA LYS A 2 14.03 0.83 -20.36
C LYS A 2 13.15 1.43 -19.24
N TRP A 3 12.00 0.83 -18.93
CA TRP A 3 10.87 1.61 -18.40
C TRP A 3 10.93 2.01 -16.93
N PHE A 4 11.80 1.43 -16.11
CA PHE A 4 12.08 1.92 -14.76
C PHE A 4 13.54 1.60 -14.44
N ASN A 5 14.43 2.59 -14.57
CA ASN A 5 15.82 2.47 -14.13
C ASN A 5 15.84 2.00 -12.66
N GLU A 6 16.77 1.11 -12.27
CA GLU A 6 16.82 0.50 -10.91
C GLU A 6 16.66 1.52 -9.76
N TYR A 7 17.14 2.75 -9.99
CA TYR A 7 17.00 3.91 -9.10
C TYR A 7 15.54 4.33 -8.82
N TYR A 8 14.65 4.30 -9.80
CA TYR A 8 13.24 4.69 -9.62
C TYR A 8 12.47 3.69 -8.76
N GLY A 9 12.81 2.41 -8.88
CA GLY A 9 12.28 1.37 -7.99
C GLY A 9 12.62 1.67 -6.55
N ALA A 10 13.90 1.93 -6.26
CA ALA A 10 14.36 2.26 -4.91
C ALA A 10 13.63 3.49 -4.33
N TYR A 11 13.40 4.55 -5.12
CA TYR A 11 12.62 5.71 -4.67
C TYR A 11 11.18 5.35 -4.30
N LEU A 12 10.49 4.55 -5.14
CA LEU A 12 9.10 4.15 -4.86
C LEU A 12 8.99 3.24 -3.64
N PHE A 13 9.90 2.27 -3.48
CA PHE A 13 9.97 1.45 -2.26
C PHE A 13 10.29 2.30 -1.03
N GLY A 14 11.18 3.30 -1.16
CA GLY A 14 11.50 4.25 -0.10
C GLY A 14 10.29 5.11 0.30
N ILE A 15 9.53 5.61 -0.68
CA ILE A 15 8.28 6.34 -0.43
C ILE A 15 7.25 5.43 0.25
N TYR A 16 7.10 4.19 -0.20
CA TYR A 16 6.19 3.23 0.41
C TYR A 16 6.58 2.95 1.87
N LEU A 17 7.87 2.76 2.15
CA LEU A 17 8.37 2.58 3.51
C LEU A 17 8.12 3.82 4.37
N LEU A 18 8.37 5.02 3.85
CA LEU A 18 8.10 6.28 4.54
C LEU A 18 6.61 6.43 4.87
N LEU A 19 5.71 6.12 3.92
CA LEU A 19 4.27 6.13 4.16
C LEU A 19 3.85 5.10 5.21
N ASN A 20 4.45 3.90 5.22
CA ASN A 20 4.20 2.90 6.25
C ASN A 20 4.53 3.43 7.65
N VAL A 21 5.67 4.13 7.78
CA VAL A 21 6.12 4.76 9.03
C VAL A 21 5.17 5.89 9.44
N LEU A 22 4.82 6.79 8.50
CA LEU A 22 3.89 7.89 8.77
C LEU A 22 2.50 7.39 9.17
N ASP A 23 1.99 6.36 8.50
CA ASP A 23 0.71 5.75 8.85
C ASP A 23 0.75 5.14 10.26
N TRP A 24 1.83 4.43 10.60
CA TRP A 24 1.98 3.90 11.96
C TRP A 24 2.05 5.02 13.01
N LEU A 25 2.77 6.11 12.73
CA LEU A 25 2.85 7.28 13.61
C LEU A 25 1.49 7.99 13.77
N THR A 26 0.75 8.19 12.68
CA THR A 26 -0.57 8.84 12.72
C THR A 26 -1.61 7.96 13.41
N GLY A 27 -1.56 6.64 13.22
CA GLY A 27 -2.38 5.68 13.95
C GLY A 27 -2.08 5.67 15.45
N TRP A 28 -0.79 5.71 15.83
CA TRP A 28 -0.39 5.83 17.23
C TRP A 28 -0.86 7.16 17.84
N TYR A 29 -0.69 8.28 17.12
CA TYR A 29 -1.17 9.59 17.56
C TYR A 29 -2.69 9.60 17.79
N LYS A 30 -3.47 9.05 16.85
CA LYS A 30 -4.92 8.86 16.99
C LYS A 30 -5.28 8.08 18.25
N ALA A 31 -4.59 6.97 18.51
CA ALA A 31 -4.84 6.15 19.71
C ALA A 31 -4.52 6.91 21.01
N ARG A 32 -3.50 7.78 21.01
CA ARG A 32 -3.16 8.65 22.14
C ARG A 32 -4.20 9.74 22.37
N VAL A 33 -4.66 10.41 21.30
CA VAL A 33 -5.70 11.45 21.36
C VAL A 33 -7.02 10.87 21.89
N LYS A 34 -7.40 9.66 21.45
CA LYS A 34 -8.61 8.97 21.92
C LYS A 34 -8.46 8.30 23.28
N LYS A 35 -7.27 8.31 23.91
CA LYS A 35 -6.93 7.60 25.16
C LYS A 35 -7.17 6.08 25.12
N GLU A 36 -7.28 5.49 23.93
CA GLU A 36 -7.51 4.05 23.69
C GLU A 36 -6.20 3.35 23.26
N ALA A 37 -5.07 3.77 23.80
CA ALA A 37 -3.77 3.21 23.44
C ALA A 37 -3.68 1.73 23.89
N ASN A 38 -3.87 0.82 22.93
CA ASN A 38 -3.78 -0.62 23.17
C ASN A 38 -2.62 -1.23 22.38
N SER A 39 -1.70 -1.88 23.09
CA SER A 39 -0.55 -2.59 22.52
C SER A 39 -0.96 -3.64 21.47
N LYS A 40 -2.09 -4.33 21.68
CA LYS A 40 -2.62 -5.32 20.73
C LYS A 40 -3.00 -4.71 19.38
N SER A 41 -3.53 -3.49 19.37
CA SER A 41 -3.92 -2.78 18.15
C SER A 41 -2.68 -2.36 17.35
N GLY A 42 -1.64 -1.85 18.04
CA GLY A 42 -0.36 -1.51 17.41
C GLY A 42 0.34 -2.72 16.79
N MET A 43 0.36 -3.85 17.50
CA MET A 43 0.95 -5.10 16.99
C MET A 43 0.21 -5.61 15.74
N LYS A 44 -1.13 -5.56 15.74
CA LYS A 44 -1.95 -5.95 14.59
C LYS A 44 -1.64 -5.07 13.36
N GLY A 45 -1.43 -3.77 13.57
CA GLY A 45 -1.02 -2.85 12.51
C GLY A 45 0.35 -3.20 11.91
N ILE A 46 1.33 -3.52 12.75
CA ILE A 46 2.68 -3.92 12.28
C ILE A 46 2.60 -5.22 11.47
N VAL A 47 1.91 -6.24 11.98
CA VAL A 47 1.76 -7.53 11.27
C VAL A 47 1.10 -7.35 9.91
N LYS A 48 0.07 -6.50 9.82
CA LYS A 48 -0.60 -6.18 8.55
C LYS A 48 0.35 -5.57 7.53
N LYS A 49 1.17 -4.59 7.95
CA LYS A 49 2.18 -3.94 7.09
C LYS A 49 3.25 -4.92 6.61
N VAL A 50 3.75 -5.77 7.51
CA VAL A 50 4.70 -6.84 7.14
C VAL A 50 4.09 -7.80 6.12
N GLY A 51 2.82 -8.18 6.30
CA GLY A 51 2.08 -8.98 5.32
C GLY A 51 2.00 -8.32 3.93
N TYR A 52 1.80 -7.00 3.86
CA TYR A 52 1.82 -6.28 2.59
C TYR A 52 3.19 -6.29 1.92
N TRP A 53 4.29 -6.25 2.67
CA TRP A 53 5.63 -6.42 2.11
C TRP A 53 5.84 -7.82 1.52
N VAL A 54 5.28 -8.86 2.13
CA VAL A 54 5.31 -10.23 1.57
C VAL A 54 4.51 -10.30 0.27
N ILE A 55 3.31 -9.71 0.22
CA ILE A 55 2.50 -9.64 -1.00
C ILE A 55 3.26 -8.91 -2.10
N LEU A 56 3.90 -7.79 -1.77
CA LEU A 56 4.70 -7.00 -2.69
C LEU A 56 5.88 -7.81 -3.25
N LEU A 57 6.59 -8.57 -2.41
CA LEU A 57 7.66 -9.47 -2.84
C LEU A 57 7.14 -10.50 -3.85
N ILE A 58 6.02 -11.16 -3.55
CA ILE A 58 5.42 -12.17 -4.43
C ILE A 58 4.98 -11.54 -5.76
N ALA A 59 4.41 -10.33 -5.72
CA ALA A 59 3.94 -9.61 -6.89
C ALA A 59 5.06 -9.25 -7.88
N PHE A 60 6.30 -9.11 -7.43
CA PHE A 60 7.47 -8.94 -8.30
C PHE A 60 8.15 -10.28 -8.65
N LEU A 61 8.14 -11.25 -7.73
CA LEU A 61 8.78 -12.56 -7.93
C LEU A 61 8.08 -13.37 -9.03
N ILE A 62 6.74 -13.42 -9.02
CA ILE A 62 5.97 -14.20 -9.99
C ILE A 62 6.25 -13.72 -11.43
N PRO A 63 6.06 -12.42 -11.79
CA PRO A 63 6.41 -11.92 -13.12
C PRO A 63 7.85 -12.22 -13.53
N TYR A 64 8.81 -12.09 -12.61
CA TYR A 64 10.21 -12.37 -12.89
C TYR A 64 10.45 -13.84 -13.27
N MET A 65 9.83 -14.78 -12.55
CA MET A 65 9.91 -16.20 -12.90
C MET A 65 9.26 -16.49 -14.25
N PHE A 66 8.09 -15.91 -14.52
CA PHE A 66 7.40 -16.08 -15.80
C PHE A 66 8.21 -15.50 -16.97
N GLN A 67 8.87 -14.36 -16.79
CA GLN A 67 9.76 -13.79 -17.79
C GLN A 67 10.91 -14.72 -18.15
N ARG A 68 11.53 -15.34 -17.14
CA ARG A 68 12.63 -16.27 -17.34
C ARG A 68 12.16 -17.55 -18.04
N LEU A 69 11.04 -18.11 -17.62
CA LEU A 69 10.43 -19.27 -18.28
C LEU A 69 10.00 -18.96 -19.73
N GLY A 70 9.38 -17.81 -19.97
CA GLY A 70 8.93 -17.41 -21.31
C GLY A 70 10.10 -17.24 -22.29
N LYS A 71 11.22 -16.70 -21.81
CA LYS A 71 12.44 -16.54 -22.60
C LYS A 71 13.13 -17.89 -22.87
N ASP A 72 13.25 -18.73 -21.84
CA ASP A 72 14.03 -19.98 -21.90
C ASP A 72 13.28 -21.13 -22.61
N LEU A 73 11.93 -21.19 -22.50
CA LEU A 73 11.12 -22.30 -23.03
C LEU A 73 10.28 -21.94 -24.25
N LEU A 74 9.75 -20.71 -24.32
CA LEU A 74 8.78 -20.30 -25.33
C LEU A 74 9.36 -19.35 -26.38
N GLY A 75 10.54 -18.79 -26.14
CA GLY A 75 11.15 -17.77 -27.01
C GLY A 75 10.36 -16.46 -27.09
N VAL A 76 9.44 -16.21 -26.13
CA VAL A 76 8.57 -15.03 -26.09
C VAL A 76 9.05 -14.06 -24.99
N ASP A 77 9.10 -12.77 -25.31
CA ASP A 77 9.41 -11.71 -24.32
C ASP A 77 8.17 -11.35 -23.50
N LEU A 78 8.14 -11.79 -22.24
CA LEU A 78 7.09 -11.48 -21.27
C LEU A 78 7.44 -10.28 -20.36
N GLY A 79 8.31 -9.38 -20.82
CA GLY A 79 8.76 -8.17 -20.11
C GLY A 79 7.63 -7.30 -19.52
N TYR A 80 6.46 -7.30 -20.16
CA TYR A 80 5.30 -6.54 -19.72
C TYR A 80 4.71 -7.02 -18.38
N LEU A 81 4.94 -8.28 -17.99
CA LEU A 81 4.41 -8.83 -16.73
C LEU A 81 4.96 -8.10 -15.49
N SER A 82 6.13 -7.46 -15.58
CA SER A 82 6.66 -6.63 -14.49
C SER A 82 5.72 -5.49 -14.11
N ALA A 83 4.84 -5.03 -15.02
CA ALA A 83 3.83 -4.02 -14.73
C ALA A 83 2.86 -4.44 -13.62
N LEU A 84 2.63 -5.74 -13.43
CA LEU A 84 1.79 -6.26 -12.36
C LEU A 84 2.38 -5.95 -10.98
N GLY A 85 3.69 -6.14 -10.80
CA GLY A 85 4.37 -5.79 -9.54
C GLY A 85 4.26 -4.29 -9.23
N TRP A 86 4.48 -3.44 -10.23
CA TRP A 86 4.33 -1.99 -10.10
C TRP A 86 2.89 -1.56 -9.82
N PHE A 87 1.91 -2.22 -10.43
CA PHE A 87 0.50 -1.97 -10.17
C PHE A 87 0.10 -2.37 -8.74
N THR A 88 0.61 -3.50 -8.24
CA THR A 88 0.43 -3.87 -6.83
C THR A 88 1.05 -2.85 -5.89
N LEU A 89 2.27 -2.37 -6.16
CA LEU A 89 2.90 -1.32 -5.36
C LEU A 89 2.05 -0.03 -5.33
N ALA A 90 1.53 0.40 -6.48
CA ALA A 90 0.66 1.57 -6.57
C ALA A 90 -0.61 1.41 -5.73
N ASN A 91 -1.26 0.24 -5.76
CA ASN A 91 -2.43 -0.03 -4.92
C ASN A 91 -2.10 -0.01 -3.42
N LEU A 92 -0.97 -0.58 -3.02
CA LEU A 92 -0.53 -0.55 -1.62
C LEU A 92 -0.23 0.89 -1.16
N LEU A 93 0.40 1.71 -1.99
CA LEU A 93 0.63 3.13 -1.72
C LEU A 93 -0.67 3.89 -1.48
N ILE A 94 -1.67 3.70 -2.36
CA ILE A 94 -2.98 4.34 -2.22
C ILE A 94 -3.66 3.90 -0.92
N ASN A 95 -3.54 2.63 -0.54
CA ASN A 95 -4.08 2.12 0.72
C ASN A 95 -3.43 2.77 1.95
N GLU A 96 -2.10 2.94 1.98
CA GLU A 96 -1.43 3.63 3.10
C GLU A 96 -1.85 5.11 3.17
N ILE A 97 -1.95 5.80 2.03
CA ILE A 97 -2.44 7.19 1.98
C ILE A 97 -3.87 7.29 2.52
N ARG A 98 -4.77 6.37 2.13
CA ARG A 98 -6.14 6.32 2.65
C ARG A 98 -6.14 6.19 4.17
N SER A 99 -5.34 5.27 4.73
CA SER A 99 -5.28 5.04 6.17
C SER A 99 -4.74 6.24 6.95
N ILE A 100 -3.73 6.95 6.40
CA ILE A 100 -3.23 8.22 6.97
C ILE A 100 -4.35 9.26 7.00
N LEU A 101 -5.10 9.42 5.90
CA LEU A 101 -6.19 10.39 5.81
C LEU A 101 -7.31 10.06 6.82
N GLU A 102 -7.68 8.79 6.97
CA GLU A 102 -8.61 8.35 8.02
C GLU A 102 -8.12 8.71 9.42
N ASN A 103 -6.83 8.51 9.69
CA ASN A 103 -6.25 8.84 10.98
C ASN A 103 -6.25 10.34 11.27
N LEU A 104 -5.93 11.17 10.26
CA LEU A 104 -5.96 12.63 10.36
C LEU A 104 -7.38 13.18 10.55
N VAL A 105 -8.35 12.68 9.78
CA VAL A 105 -9.76 13.07 9.92
C VAL A 105 -10.28 12.70 11.31
N ALA A 106 -9.95 11.49 11.81
CA ALA A 106 -10.34 11.05 13.15
C ALA A 106 -9.71 11.87 14.29
N CYS A 107 -8.58 12.56 14.04
CA CYS A 107 -7.95 13.48 14.98
C CYS A 107 -8.50 14.92 14.89
N GLY A 108 -9.46 15.19 14.00
CA GLY A 108 -10.07 16.51 13.82
C GLY A 108 -9.31 17.46 12.89
N TYR A 109 -8.30 16.99 12.15
CA TYR A 109 -7.61 17.82 11.17
C TYR A 109 -8.51 18.16 9.97
N ARG A 110 -8.38 19.39 9.46
CA ARG A 110 -9.11 19.87 8.27
C ARG A 110 -8.44 19.34 7.00
N VAL A 111 -8.81 18.12 6.60
CA VAL A 111 -8.44 17.53 5.30
C VAL A 111 -9.31 18.15 4.20
N PRO A 112 -8.77 18.42 2.98
CA PRO A 112 -9.54 18.90 1.83
C PRO A 112 -10.79 18.07 1.56
N GLU A 113 -11.88 18.73 1.18
CA GLU A 113 -13.19 18.11 1.11
C GLU A 113 -13.30 17.02 0.03
N ILE A 114 -12.54 17.16 -1.06
CA ILE A 114 -12.45 16.15 -2.12
C ILE A 114 -11.93 14.81 -1.56
N LEU A 115 -10.93 14.86 -0.68
CA LEU A 115 -10.34 13.66 -0.08
C LEU A 115 -11.28 13.04 0.96
N LYS A 116 -11.98 13.88 1.74
CA LYS A 116 -13.00 13.41 2.71
C LYS A 116 -14.16 12.70 2.01
N ARG A 117 -14.70 13.29 0.95
CA ARG A 117 -15.78 12.67 0.16
C ARG A 117 -15.33 11.35 -0.47
N GLY A 118 -14.11 11.30 -1.02
CA GLY A 118 -13.54 10.06 -1.54
C GLY A 118 -13.44 8.96 -0.48
N LEU A 119 -13.06 9.32 0.74
CA LEU A 119 -13.01 8.42 1.89
C LEU A 119 -14.41 7.89 2.26
N GLU A 120 -15.39 8.79 2.41
CA GLU A 120 -16.77 8.45 2.78
C GLU A 120 -17.43 7.55 1.73
N ILE A 121 -17.23 7.82 0.44
CA ILE A 121 -17.74 6.98 -0.64
C ILE A 121 -17.11 5.58 -0.56
N THR A 122 -15.80 5.51 -0.33
CA THR A 122 -15.11 4.22 -0.19
C THR A 122 -15.68 3.42 0.98
N GLU A 123 -15.87 4.05 2.14
CA GLU A 123 -16.39 3.39 3.34
C GLU A 123 -17.83 2.89 3.12
N LYS A 124 -18.68 3.67 2.44
CA LYS A 124 -20.03 3.25 2.04
C LYS A 124 -20.01 2.01 1.14
N VAL A 125 -19.19 2.03 0.09
CA VAL A 125 -19.08 0.91 -0.87
C VAL A 125 -18.59 -0.37 -0.17
N ILE A 126 -17.59 -0.28 0.71
CA ILE A 126 -17.10 -1.45 1.46
C ILE A 126 -18.21 -2.03 2.34
N ASN A 127 -18.92 -1.20 3.11
CA ASN A 127 -19.99 -1.64 3.99
C ASN A 127 -21.20 -2.24 3.24
N GLU A 128 -21.47 -1.79 2.02
CA GLU A 128 -22.49 -2.37 1.15
C GLU A 128 -22.06 -3.70 0.52
N THR A 129 -20.75 -3.90 0.30
CA THR A 129 -20.20 -5.14 -0.29
C THR A 129 -20.04 -6.26 0.75
N GLU A 130 -19.89 -5.91 2.04
CA GLU A 130 -19.79 -6.87 3.15
C GLU A 130 -21.16 -7.32 3.73
N LYS A 131 -22.28 -6.80 3.21
CA LYS A 131 -23.65 -7.23 3.55
C LYS A 131 -24.19 -8.28 2.58
#